data_AF-A0A9J6BY98-F1
#
_entry.id   AF-A0A9J6BY98-F1
#
_cell.length_a   1.000
_cell.length_b   1.000
_cell.length_c   1.000
_cell.angle_alpha   90.00
_cell.angle_beta   90.00
_cell.angle_gamma   90.00
#
_symmetry.space_group_name_H-M   'P 1'
#
loop_
_entity.id
_entity.type
_entity.pdbx_description
1 polymer ?
#
loop_
_entity_poly.entity_id
_entity_poly.type
_entity_poly.pdbx_seq_one_letter_code
_entity_poly.pdbx_strand_id
1 'polypeptide(L)'
;MSCKKFLEFSNGDKMPAIGLGTWRAPDEEVERALNAALEAGYRHIDCAPVYMNEKVIGKVLNEWITSGKVKRSDLFITTKLPPFGNRAEDVDRCLKMSLADLQLDYLDLYLIHVPFAVPFTLGPFEFDKDGNVVQSATDHIKTWKVR
;
A
#
# COMPACT_ATOMS: atom_id res chain seq x y z
N MET A 1 -15.11 3.53 -18.45
CA MET A 1 -16.24 2.89 -17.72
C MET A 1 -15.65 2.17 -16.52
N SER A 2 -16.20 2.31 -15.31
CA SER A 2 -15.64 1.67 -14.12
C SER A 2 -15.73 0.14 -14.16
N CYS A 3 -14.84 -0.54 -13.43
CA CYS A 3 -14.87 -1.99 -13.26
C CYS A 3 -16.25 -2.43 -12.73
N LYS A 4 -16.90 -3.37 -13.43
CA LYS A 4 -18.24 -3.89 -13.06
C LYS A 4 -18.20 -5.19 -12.25
N LYS A 5 -17.01 -5.80 -12.09
CA LYS A 5 -16.83 -7.08 -11.40
C LYS A 5 -16.13 -6.84 -10.06
N PHE A 6 -16.74 -7.35 -9.00
CA PHE A 6 -16.23 -7.24 -7.64
C PHE A 6 -16.04 -8.64 -7.06
N LEU A 7 -15.05 -8.77 -6.17
CA LEU A 7 -14.88 -9.89 -5.27
C LEU A 7 -15.36 -9.45 -3.89
N GLU A 8 -15.97 -10.36 -3.16
CA GLU A 8 -16.50 -10.10 -1.81
C GLU A 8 -15.64 -10.84 -0.78
N PHE A 9 -15.17 -10.11 0.22
CA PHE A 9 -14.45 -10.69 1.35
C PHE A 9 -15.42 -11.29 2.37
N SER A 10 -14.90 -12.11 3.27
CA SER A 10 -15.70 -12.74 4.34
C SER A 10 -16.36 -11.73 5.30
N ASN A 11 -15.87 -10.50 5.36
CA ASN A 11 -16.44 -9.41 6.15
C ASN A 11 -17.49 -8.57 5.37
N GLY A 12 -17.79 -8.92 4.13
CA GLY A 12 -18.76 -8.23 3.26
C GLY A 12 -18.19 -7.07 2.44
N ASP A 13 -16.92 -6.72 2.63
CA ASP A 13 -16.26 -5.68 1.84
C ASP A 13 -16.11 -6.12 0.37
N LYS A 14 -16.28 -5.17 -0.55
CA LYS A 14 -16.24 -5.42 -1.99
C LYS A 14 -15.00 -4.81 -2.61
N MET A 15 -14.12 -5.67 -3.14
CA MET A 15 -12.92 -5.27 -3.85
C MET A 15 -13.16 -5.31 -5.37
N PRO A 16 -12.83 -4.26 -6.13
CA PRO A 16 -12.81 -4.34 -7.59
C PRO A 16 -11.88 -5.47 -8.05
N ALA A 17 -12.38 -6.35 -8.92
CA ALA A 17 -11.69 -7.57 -9.33
C ALA A 17 -10.41 -7.32 -10.14
N ILE A 18 -10.23 -6.10 -10.64
CA ILE A 18 -9.04 -5.65 -11.38
C ILE A 18 -8.51 -4.40 -10.69
N GLY A 19 -7.22 -4.42 -10.36
CA GLY A 19 -6.50 -3.28 -9.79
C GLY A 19 -5.21 -2.97 -10.55
N LEU A 20 -4.69 -1.76 -10.36
CA LEU A 20 -3.40 -1.32 -10.86
C LEU A 20 -2.32 -1.63 -9.82
N GLY A 21 -1.33 -2.45 -10.18
CA GLY A 21 -0.11 -2.62 -9.39
C GLY A 21 0.90 -1.51 -9.67
N THR A 22 1.56 -1.02 -8.63
CA THR A 22 2.46 0.14 -8.71
C THR A 22 3.94 -0.21 -8.47
N TRP A 23 4.29 -1.50 -8.41
CA TRP A 23 5.66 -1.95 -8.18
C TRP A 23 6.58 -1.62 -9.36
N ARG A 24 7.82 -1.22 -9.06
CA ARG A 24 8.92 -0.95 -10.02
C ARG A 24 8.69 0.18 -11.01
N ALA A 25 7.63 0.98 -10.84
CA ALA A 25 7.43 2.18 -11.63
C ALA A 25 8.16 3.36 -10.97
N PRO A 26 9.10 4.04 -11.67
CA PRO A 26 9.61 5.35 -11.25
C PRO A 26 8.46 6.35 -11.09
N ASP A 27 8.71 7.41 -10.32
CA ASP A 27 7.73 8.45 -9.98
C ASP A 27 6.95 8.99 -11.20
N GLU A 28 7.64 9.35 -12.29
CA GLU A 28 6.98 9.86 -13.49
C GLU A 28 6.11 8.81 -14.20
N GLU A 29 6.55 7.55 -14.22
CA GLU A 29 5.81 6.46 -14.83
C GLU A 29 4.59 6.07 -13.99
N VAL A 30 4.71 6.03 -12.66
CA VAL A 30 3.59 5.72 -11.78
C VAL A 30 2.53 6.82 -11.82
N GLU A 31 2.93 8.09 -11.88
CA GLU A 31 2.00 9.22 -12.02
C GLU A 31 1.20 9.10 -13.33
N ARG A 32 1.88 8.85 -14.45
CA ARG A 32 1.23 8.64 -15.75
C ARG A 32 0.32 7.42 -15.77
N ALA A 33 0.79 6.28 -15.27
CA ALA A 33 0.04 5.03 -15.26
C ALA A 33 -1.21 5.13 -14.37
N LEU A 34 -1.10 5.77 -13.20
CA LEU A 34 -2.20 5.95 -12.28
C LEU A 34 -3.27 6.88 -12.87
N ASN A 35 -2.89 8.01 -13.47
CA ASN A 35 -3.84 8.88 -14.16
C ASN A 35 -4.57 8.14 -15.29
N ALA A 36 -3.84 7.43 -16.16
CA ALA A 36 -4.43 6.67 -17.25
C ALA A 36 -5.38 5.56 -16.74
N ALA A 37 -5.03 4.88 -15.65
CA ALA A 37 -5.87 3.86 -15.05
C ALA A 37 -7.16 4.47 -14.48
N LEU A 38 -7.08 5.57 -13.75
CA LEU A 38 -8.24 6.27 -13.19
C LEU A 38 -9.20 6.76 -14.29
N GLU A 39 -8.65 7.29 -15.39
CA GLU A 39 -9.41 7.68 -16.60
C GLU A 39 -10.08 6.49 -17.28
N ALA A 40 -9.36 5.37 -17.41
CA ALA A 40 -9.90 4.13 -17.96
C ALA A 40 -11.04 3.54 -17.08
N GLY A 41 -11.07 3.89 -15.79
CA GLY A 41 -12.11 3.48 -14.84
C GLY A 41 -11.64 2.52 -13.76
N TYR A 42 -10.32 2.35 -13.57
CA TYR A 42 -9.79 1.61 -12.43
C TYR A 42 -10.19 2.30 -11.13
N ARG A 43 -10.52 1.47 -10.14
CA ARG A 43 -10.89 1.91 -8.80
C ARG A 43 -10.17 1.13 -7.72
N HIS A 44 -9.28 0.20 -8.07
CA HIS A 44 -8.45 -0.52 -7.12
C HIS A 44 -6.98 -0.23 -7.44
N ILE A 45 -6.24 0.30 -6.46
CA ILE A 45 -4.80 0.60 -6.57
C ILE A 45 -4.05 -0.22 -5.50
N ASP A 46 -3.06 -0.99 -5.93
CA ASP A 46 -2.17 -1.75 -5.07
C ASP A 46 -0.83 -1.02 -4.89
N CYS A 47 -0.49 -0.74 -3.64
CA CYS A 47 0.66 0.04 -3.19
C CYS A 47 1.52 -0.76 -2.21
N ALA A 48 2.72 -0.26 -1.88
CA ALA A 48 3.48 -0.66 -0.71
C ALA A 48 4.55 0.39 -0.38
N PRO A 49 4.92 0.60 0.90
CA PRO A 49 5.99 1.52 1.28
C PRO A 49 7.33 1.20 0.62
N VAL A 50 7.63 -0.10 0.50
CA VAL A 50 8.88 -0.59 -0.09
C VAL A 50 8.97 -0.37 -1.60
N TYR A 51 7.90 0.10 -2.26
CA TYR A 51 7.94 0.53 -3.66
C TYR A 51 8.46 1.97 -3.79
N MET A 52 8.57 2.69 -2.67
CA MET A 52 9.12 4.04 -2.53
C MET A 52 8.40 5.12 -3.35
N ASN A 53 7.13 4.88 -3.71
CA ASN A 53 6.35 5.76 -4.58
C ASN A 53 4.97 6.14 -4.01
N GLU A 54 4.68 5.80 -2.73
CA GLU A 54 3.40 6.13 -2.09
C GLU A 54 3.11 7.64 -2.08
N LYS A 55 4.13 8.49 -1.95
CA LYS A 55 3.98 9.96 -1.99
C LYS A 55 3.44 10.48 -3.32
N VAL A 56 3.94 9.94 -4.42
CA VAL A 56 3.49 10.33 -5.76
C VAL A 56 2.06 9.84 -6.00
N ILE A 57 1.78 8.59 -5.59
CA ILE A 57 0.43 8.04 -5.63
C ILE A 57 -0.53 8.92 -4.82
N GLY A 58 -0.16 9.29 -3.60
CA GLY A 58 -0.98 10.13 -2.73
C GLY A 58 -1.28 11.50 -3.32
N LYS A 59 -0.30 12.14 -3.96
CA LYS A 59 -0.49 13.39 -4.69
C LYS A 59 -1.57 13.24 -5.78
N VAL A 60 -1.45 12.22 -6.64
CA VAL A 60 -2.42 11.99 -7.73
C VAL A 60 -3.81 11.66 -7.19
N LEU A 61 -3.90 10.81 -6.15
CA LEU A 61 -5.17 10.49 -5.52
C LEU A 61 -5.84 11.75 -4.95
N ASN A 62 -5.09 12.59 -4.24
CA ASN A 62 -5.59 13.84 -3.69
C ASN A 62 -6.10 14.78 -4.79
N GLU A 63 -5.36 14.95 -5.89
CA GLU A 63 -5.80 15.77 -7.04
C GLU A 63 -7.12 15.26 -7.66
N TRP A 64 -7.27 13.94 -7.81
CA TRP A 64 -8.48 13.32 -8.34
C TRP A 64 -9.68 13.46 -7.40
N ILE A 65 -9.46 13.34 -6.09
CA ILE A 65 -10.50 13.48 -5.06
C ILE A 65 -10.94 14.94 -4.96
N THR A 66 -10.00 15.88 -4.85
CA THR A 66 -10.28 17.32 -4.68
C THR A 66 -10.86 17.96 -5.94
N SER A 67 -10.50 17.48 -7.14
CA SER A 67 -11.14 17.90 -8.39
C SER A 67 -12.56 17.35 -8.57
N GLY A 68 -13.01 16.43 -7.71
CA GLY A 68 -14.33 15.81 -7.79
C GLY A 68 -14.48 14.76 -8.90
N LYS A 69 -13.38 14.34 -9.54
CA LYS A 69 -13.40 13.28 -10.56
C LYS A 69 -13.76 11.91 -9.98
N VAL A 70 -13.44 11.67 -8.71
CA VAL A 70 -13.81 10.50 -7.92
C VAL A 70 -14.04 10.90 -6.47
N LYS A 71 -14.84 10.12 -5.74
CA LYS A 71 -14.89 10.20 -4.27
C LYS A 71 -13.88 9.22 -3.68
N ARG A 72 -13.36 9.49 -2.48
CA ARG A 72 -12.50 8.54 -1.76
C ARG A 72 -13.17 7.17 -1.60
N SER A 73 -14.48 7.15 -1.33
CA SER A 73 -15.29 5.93 -1.20
C SER A 73 -15.46 5.14 -2.51
N ASP A 74 -15.15 5.74 -3.66
CA ASP A 74 -15.19 5.03 -4.94
C ASP A 74 -13.91 4.24 -5.20
N LEU A 75 -12.87 4.47 -4.39
CA LEU A 75 -11.54 3.87 -4.52
C LEU A 75 -11.34 2.77 -3.48
N PHE A 76 -10.63 1.73 -3.89
CA PHE A 76 -10.16 0.63 -3.08
C PHE A 76 -8.62 0.69 -3.05
N ILE A 77 -8.05 1.13 -1.94
CA ILE A 77 -6.62 1.32 -1.78
C ILE A 77 -6.05 0.22 -0.89
N THR A 78 -5.15 -0.56 -1.48
CA THR A 78 -4.38 -1.59 -0.78
C THR A 78 -2.96 -1.09 -0.54
N THR A 79 -2.46 -1.21 0.68
CA THR A 79 -1.01 -1.12 0.93
C THR A 79 -0.56 -2.21 1.91
N LYS A 80 0.73 -2.26 2.21
CA LYS A 80 1.35 -3.42 2.85
C LYS A 80 2.27 -3.01 4.00
N LEU A 81 2.13 -3.67 5.15
CA LEU A 81 3.08 -3.58 6.25
C LEU A 81 4.45 -4.05 5.78
N PRO A 82 5.48 -3.17 5.79
CA PRO A 82 6.79 -3.50 5.25
C PRO A 82 7.55 -4.46 6.19
N PRO A 83 8.59 -5.16 5.69
CA PRO A 83 9.37 -6.11 6.51
C PRO A 83 9.95 -5.48 7.78
N PHE A 84 10.36 -4.21 7.71
CA PHE A 84 10.93 -3.47 8.85
C PHE A 84 9.89 -3.08 9.90
N GLY A 85 8.60 -3.10 9.56
CA GLY A 85 7.47 -2.86 10.45
C GLY A 85 6.75 -4.12 10.91
N ASN A 86 7.25 -5.31 10.56
CA ASN A 86 6.59 -6.58 10.83
C ASN A 86 6.77 -7.02 12.30
N ARG A 87 6.42 -6.16 13.25
CA ARG A 87 6.33 -6.38 14.70
C ARG A 87 5.14 -5.60 15.24
N ALA A 88 4.50 -6.12 16.28
CA ALA A 88 3.27 -5.54 16.81
C ALA A 88 3.41 -4.06 17.19
N GLU A 89 4.55 -3.69 17.79
CA GLU A 89 4.87 -2.32 18.20
C GLU A 89 5.10 -1.33 17.04
N ASP A 90 5.42 -1.84 15.84
CA ASP A 90 5.74 -1.01 14.67
C ASP A 90 4.55 -0.86 13.70
N VAL A 91 3.50 -1.68 13.83
CA VAL A 91 2.35 -1.69 12.90
C VAL A 91 1.71 -0.31 12.79
N ASP A 92 1.34 0.30 13.92
CA ASP A 92 0.70 1.61 13.95
C ASP A 92 1.55 2.70 13.33
N ARG A 93 2.87 2.63 13.57
CA ARG A 93 3.83 3.58 13.04
C ARG A 93 3.89 3.48 11.52
N CYS A 94 4.04 2.27 10.98
CA CYS A 94 4.10 2.04 9.54
C CYS A 94 2.77 2.36 8.84
N LEU A 95 1.64 2.03 9.47
CA LEU A 95 0.31 2.40 8.95
C LEU A 95 0.16 3.92 8.81
N LYS A 96 0.49 4.67 9.88
CA LYS A 96 0.41 6.14 9.88
C LYS A 96 1.33 6.76 8.84
N MET A 97 2.50 6.19 8.61
CA MET A 97 3.40 6.63 7.55
C MET A 97 2.78 6.45 6.17
N SER A 98 2.23 5.26 5.86
CA SER A 98 1.55 5.04 4.57
C SER A 98 0.35 5.94 4.38
N LEU A 99 -0.47 6.14 5.41
CA LEU A 99 -1.62 7.06 5.35
C LEU A 99 -1.18 8.50 5.05
N ALA A 100 -0.10 8.96 5.68
CA ALA A 100 0.46 10.29 5.43
C ALA A 100 1.01 10.42 4.00
N ASP A 101 1.79 9.44 3.54
CA ASP A 101 2.38 9.46 2.19
C ASP A 101 1.31 9.34 1.11
N LEU A 102 0.29 8.48 1.30
CA LEU A 102 -0.86 8.35 0.41
C LEU A 102 -1.88 9.49 0.54
N GLN A 103 -1.74 10.36 1.55
CA GLN A 103 -2.68 11.45 1.85
C GLN A 103 -4.12 10.96 2.07
N LEU A 104 -4.29 9.89 2.84
CA LEU A 104 -5.56 9.23 3.12
C LEU A 104 -5.83 9.15 4.62
N ASP A 105 -7.11 9.16 5.00
CA ASP A 105 -7.54 8.94 6.39
C ASP A 105 -7.69 7.45 6.73
N TYR A 106 -7.90 6.60 5.71
CA TYR A 106 -8.07 5.16 5.87
C TYR A 106 -7.61 4.37 4.63
N LEU A 107 -7.36 3.07 4.81
CA LEU A 107 -7.09 2.09 3.76
C LEU A 107 -8.25 1.12 3.65
N ASP A 108 -8.48 0.58 2.46
CA ASP A 108 -9.49 -0.47 2.24
C ASP A 108 -8.92 -1.85 2.54
N LEU A 109 -7.60 -2.03 2.37
CA LEU A 109 -6.90 -3.27 2.72
C LEU A 109 -5.46 -2.99 3.16
N TYR A 110 -5.04 -3.61 4.26
CA TYR A 110 -3.67 -3.57 4.75
C TYR A 110 -3.13 -4.98 4.97
N LEU A 111 -2.04 -5.33 4.28
CA LEU A 111 -1.51 -6.69 4.23
C LEU A 111 -0.13 -6.80 4.89
N ILE A 112 0.18 -7.92 5.54
CA ILE A 112 1.58 -8.24 5.87
C ILE A 112 2.29 -8.59 4.56
N HIS A 113 3.30 -7.81 4.16
CA HIS A 113 3.93 -7.97 2.84
C HIS A 113 4.73 -9.28 2.72
N VAL A 114 5.42 -9.67 3.78
CA VAL A 114 6.30 -10.85 3.81
C VAL A 114 6.25 -11.55 5.17
N PRO A 115 6.52 -12.87 5.24
CA PRO A 115 6.48 -13.64 6.48
C PRO A 115 7.80 -13.59 7.27
N PHE A 116 8.49 -12.45 7.28
CA PHE A 116 9.70 -12.23 8.06
C PHE A 116 9.84 -10.75 8.44
N ALA A 117 10.73 -10.46 9.39
CA ALA A 117 11.08 -9.10 9.77
C ALA A 117 12.56 -8.80 9.52
N VAL A 118 12.86 -7.52 9.34
CA VAL A 118 14.23 -6.97 9.26
C VAL A 118 14.37 -5.85 10.31
N PRO A 119 15.60 -5.41 10.65
CA PRO A 119 15.80 -4.25 11.51
C PRO A 119 14.98 -3.03 11.03
N PHE A 120 14.46 -2.23 11.96
CA PHE A 120 13.67 -1.06 11.58
C PHE A 120 14.53 -0.07 10.79
N THR A 121 14.07 0.32 9.59
CA THR A 121 14.79 1.27 8.74
C THR A 121 13.82 2.09 7.91
N LEU A 122 14.21 3.33 7.59
CA LEU A 122 13.56 4.18 6.58
C LEU A 122 14.42 4.28 5.30
N GLY A 123 15.54 3.58 5.28
CA GLY A 123 16.49 3.55 4.18
C GLY A 123 16.69 2.13 3.64
N PRO A 124 17.86 1.84 3.05
CA PRO A 124 18.19 0.52 2.53
C PRO A 124 18.13 -0.55 3.63
N PHE A 125 17.86 -1.78 3.21
CA PHE A 125 18.01 -2.94 4.09
C PHE A 125 19.48 -3.20 4.38
N GLU A 126 19.74 -3.75 5.56
CA GLU A 126 21.05 -4.21 5.96
C GLU A 126 21.32 -5.58 5.37
N PHE A 127 22.56 -5.80 4.92
CA PHE A 127 23.02 -7.07 4.37
C PHE A 127 24.17 -7.60 5.21
N ASP A 128 24.18 -8.91 5.46
CA ASP A 128 25.30 -9.58 6.11
C ASP A 128 26.49 -9.73 5.16
N LYS A 129 27.60 -10.27 5.69
CA LYS A 129 28.84 -10.51 4.93
C LYS A 129 28.66 -11.45 3.72
N ASP A 130 27.60 -12.25 3.71
CA ASP A 130 27.28 -13.24 2.68
C ASP A 130 26.25 -12.67 1.67
N GLY A 131 25.84 -11.42 1.85
CA GLY A 131 24.89 -10.72 0.96
C GLY A 131 23.42 -11.04 1.24
N ASN A 132 23.10 -11.70 2.37
CA ASN A 132 21.72 -11.94 2.76
C ASN A 132 21.16 -10.74 3.52
N VAL A 133 19.86 -10.48 3.37
CA VAL A 133 19.19 -9.44 4.18
C VAL A 133 19.22 -9.86 5.66
N VAL A 134 19.71 -8.95 6.51
CA VAL A 134 19.70 -9.15 7.96
C VAL A 134 18.27 -9.25 8.45
N GLN A 135 17.94 -10.35 9.11
CA GLN A 135 16.61 -10.59 9.67
C GLN A 135 16.54 -10.23 11.14
N SER A 136 15.33 -10.07 11.62
CA SER A 136 15.01 -9.87 13.03
C SER A 136 13.88 -10.79 13.46
N ALA A 137 13.79 -11.04 14.77
CA ALA A 137 12.68 -11.79 15.32
C ALA A 137 11.34 -11.06 15.10
N THR A 138 10.28 -11.85 14.89
CA THR A 138 8.90 -11.40 14.76
C THR A 138 7.94 -12.44 15.32
N ASP A 139 6.77 -11.98 15.76
CA ASP A 139 5.64 -12.81 16.15
C ASP A 139 4.44 -12.40 15.28
N HIS A 140 4.22 -13.15 14.19
CA HIS A 140 3.16 -12.85 13.24
C HIS A 140 1.76 -12.89 13.85
N ILE A 141 1.55 -13.68 14.92
CA ILE A 141 0.25 -13.74 15.59
C ILE A 141 0.00 -12.46 16.37
N LYS A 142 1.02 -11.92 17.05
CA LYS A 142 0.91 -10.61 17.70
C LYS A 142 0.73 -9.50 16.68
N THR A 143 1.52 -9.48 15.61
CA THR A 143 1.39 -8.49 14.53
C THR A 143 -0.02 -8.50 13.92
N TRP A 144 -0.55 -9.67 13.60
CA TRP A 144 -1.90 -9.80 13.02
C TRP A 144 -3.03 -9.36 13.96
N LYS A 145 -2.81 -9.41 15.29
CA LYS A 145 -3.82 -9.02 16.29
C LYS A 145 -3.86 -7.52 16.57
N VAL A 146 -2.94 -6.73 16.03
CA VAL A 146 -2.99 -5.26 16.13
C VAL A 146 -4.24 -4.77 15.38
N ARG A 147 -5.02 -3.90 16.01
CA ARG A 147 -6.30 -3.37 15.52
C ARG A 147 -6.28 -1.85 15.52
#